data_AF-A0A067TYR0-F1
#
_entry.id   AF-A0A067TYR0-F1
#
_cell.length_a   1.000
_cell.length_b   1.000
_cell.length_c   1.000
_cell.angle_alpha   90.00
_cell.angle_beta   90.00
_cell.angle_gamma   90.00
#
_symmetry.space_group_name_H-M   'P 1'
#
loop_
_entity.id
_entity.type
_entity.pdbx_description
1 polymer ?
#
loop_
_entity_poly.entity_id
_entity_poly.type
_entity_poly.pdbx_seq_one_letter_code
_entity_poly.pdbx_strand_id
1 'polypeptide(L)'
;YKDGELVLVRNTQIEMSHNRKHKVRYLGPYMVASRSKNGYYWLKDLDGSLYKHKITPSRLLPYITRDHIFMKKNAQGYYDDSNDE
;
A
#
# COMPACT_ATOMS: atom_id res chain seq x y z
N TYR A 1 9.41 3.12 0.31
CA TYR A 1 8.54 3.37 -0.84
C TYR A 1 9.16 4.45 -1.71
N LYS A 2 9.01 4.31 -3.02
CA LYS A 2 9.44 5.30 -4.02
C LYS A 2 8.25 6.17 -4.42
N ASP A 3 8.54 7.35 -4.96
CA ASP A 3 7.52 8.25 -5.46
C ASP A 3 6.75 7.55 -6.60
N GLY A 4 5.42 7.67 -6.58
CA GLY A 4 4.52 6.97 -7.50
C GLY A 4 4.10 5.57 -7.06
N GLU A 5 4.70 4.97 -6.03
CA GLU A 5 4.26 3.66 -5.52
C GLU A 5 2.91 3.76 -4.80
N LEU A 6 2.09 2.71 -4.95
CA LEU A 6 0.82 2.60 -4.25
C LEU A 6 1.00 1.98 -2.86
N VAL A 7 0.35 2.58 -1.88
CA VAL A 7 0.47 2.23 -0.46
C VAL A 7 -0.87 2.29 0.25
N LEU A 8 -0.99 1.49 1.30
CA LEU A 8 -2.08 1.53 2.28
C LEU A 8 -1.59 2.21 3.56
N VAL A 9 -2.48 2.92 4.23
CA VAL A 9 -2.19 3.62 5.50
C VAL A 9 -2.93 2.95 6.63
N ARG A 10 -2.20 2.48 7.65
CA ARG A 10 -2.78 1.93 8.87
C ARG A 10 -3.59 2.99 9.63
N ASN A 11 -4.84 2.65 9.91
CA ASN A 11 -5.77 3.51 10.64
C ASN A 11 -5.55 3.40 12.16
N THR A 12 -4.61 4.19 12.68
CA THR A 12 -4.21 4.13 14.10
C THR A 12 -5.30 4.58 15.07
N GLN A 13 -6.22 5.43 14.61
CA GLN A 13 -7.29 5.99 15.45
C GLN A 13 -8.26 4.91 15.95
N ILE A 14 -8.44 3.82 15.19
CA ILE A 14 -9.41 2.79 15.52
C ILE A 14 -8.81 1.63 16.32
N GLU A 15 -7.49 1.55 16.45
CA GLU A 15 -6.83 0.37 17.02
C GLU A 15 -7.17 0.14 18.48
N MET A 16 -7.31 1.22 19.25
CA MET A 16 -7.66 1.18 20.67
C MET A 16 -9.18 1.20 20.91
N SER A 17 -10.00 1.20 19.86
CA SER A 17 -11.45 1.23 20.00
C SER A 17 -12.05 -0.16 20.19
N HIS A 18 -13.00 -0.30 21.11
CA HIS A 18 -13.71 -1.56 21.39
C HIS A 18 -14.58 -2.02 20.22
N ASN A 19 -14.99 -1.11 19.33
CA ASN A 19 -15.78 -1.41 18.13
C ASN A 19 -14.91 -1.54 16.85
N ARG A 20 -13.60 -1.75 16.96
CA ARG A 20 -12.67 -1.78 15.81
C ARG A 20 -12.94 -2.90 14.80
N LYS A 21 -13.62 -3.98 15.20
CA LYS A 21 -13.83 -5.17 14.36
C LYS A 21 -14.52 -4.84 13.03
N HIS A 22 -15.44 -3.88 13.05
CA HIS A 22 -16.23 -3.49 11.88
C HIS A 22 -15.65 -2.26 11.14
N LYS A 23 -14.52 -1.73 11.58
CA LYS A 23 -13.92 -0.51 11.02
C LYS A 23 -12.78 -0.85 10.06
N VAL A 24 -12.58 0.02 9.08
CA VAL A 24 -11.51 -0.09 8.08
C VAL A 24 -10.14 0.03 8.74
N ARG A 25 -9.37 -1.07 8.72
CA ARG A 25 -8.03 -1.16 9.33
C ARG A 25 -6.95 -0.43 8.54
N TYR A 26 -7.06 -0.42 7.21
CA TYR A 26 -6.13 0.22 6.31
C TYR A 26 -6.90 1.12 5.34
N LEU A 27 -6.53 2.38 5.30
CA LEU A 27 -7.08 3.40 4.40
C LEU A 27 -6.32 3.39 3.07
N GLY A 28 -6.98 3.87 2.02
CA GLY A 28 -6.38 3.93 0.69
C GLY A 28 -6.58 2.64 -0.09
N PRO A 29 -6.27 2.67 -1.38
CA PRO A 29 -4.92 2.95 -1.87
C PRO A 29 -4.58 4.43 -2.04
N TYR A 30 -3.38 4.82 -1.60
CA TYR A 30 -2.77 6.12 -1.85
C TYR A 30 -1.54 5.97 -2.71
N MET A 31 -1.10 7.05 -3.35
CA MET A 31 0.17 7.12 -4.06
C MET A 31 1.19 7.91 -3.23
N VAL A 32 2.44 7.46 -3.19
CA VAL A 32 3.53 8.22 -2.56
C VAL A 32 3.85 9.43 -3.43
N ALA A 33 3.74 10.62 -2.85
CA ALA A 33 4.08 11.86 -3.53
C ALA A 33 5.56 12.21 -3.36
N SER A 34 6.08 12.12 -2.13
CA SER A 34 7.51 12.29 -1.84
C SER A 34 7.88 11.75 -0.47
N ARG A 35 9.18 11.47 -0.28
CA ARG A 35 9.77 11.16 1.04
C ARG A 35 10.52 12.37 1.58
N SER A 36 10.22 12.75 2.81
CA SER A 36 10.96 13.82 3.51
C SER A 36 12.30 13.31 4.03
N LYS A 37 13.27 14.23 4.22
CA LYS A 37 14.58 13.95 4.84
C LYS A 37 14.43 13.29 6.22
N ASN A 38 13.40 13.64 6.97
CA ASN A 38 13.12 13.09 8.30
C ASN A 38 12.40 11.73 8.25
N GLY A 39 12.25 11.14 7.06
CA GLY A 39 11.78 9.76 6.88
C GLY A 39 10.26 9.58 6.81
N TYR A 40 9.45 10.62 7.03
CA TYR A 40 8.00 10.54 6.78
C TYR A 40 7.68 10.70 5.29
N TYR A 41 6.49 10.26 4.91
CA TYR A 41 5.99 10.28 3.55
C TYR A 41 4.84 11.27 3.41
N TRP A 42 4.85 11.99 2.29
CA TRP A 42 3.69 12.69 1.76
C TRP A 42 2.96 11.77 0.80
N LEU A 43 1.66 11.67 0.97
CA LEU A 43 0.81 10.86 0.13
C LEU A 43 -0.13 11.75 -0.67
N LYS A 44 -0.62 11.21 -1.77
CA LYS A 44 -1.74 11.76 -2.51
C LYS A 44 -2.75 10.67 -2.77
N ASP A 45 -4.01 11.06 -2.89
CA ASP A 45 -5.07 10.20 -3.37
C ASP A 45 -4.90 9.95 -4.88
N LEU A 46 -5.65 9.00 -5.44
CA LEU A 46 -5.50 8.57 -6.82
C LEU A 46 -5.90 9.65 -7.84
N ASP A 47 -6.76 10.59 -7.43
CA ASP A 47 -7.11 11.78 -8.19
C ASP A 47 -5.99 12.85 -8.20
N GLY A 48 -4.91 12.63 -7.44
CA GLY A 48 -3.79 13.56 -7.30
C GLY A 48 -3.90 14.51 -6.11
N SER A 49 -5.00 14.48 -5.35
CA SER A 49 -5.20 15.34 -4.17
C SER A 49 -4.23 14.99 -3.05
N LEU A 50 -3.57 15.99 -2.45
CA LEU A 50 -2.60 15.75 -1.39
C LEU A 50 -3.25 15.32 -0.09
N TYR A 51 -2.73 14.25 0.50
CA TYR A 51 -3.12 13.79 1.83
C TYR A 51 -2.57 14.76 2.88
N LYS A 52 -3.47 15.29 3.73
CA LYS A 52 -3.15 16.39 4.64
C LYS A 52 -2.13 16.04 5.73
N HIS A 53 -1.97 14.76 6.07
CA HIS A 53 -1.14 14.34 7.20
C HIS A 53 0.18 13.72 6.75
N LYS A 54 1.24 14.01 7.50
CA LYS A 54 2.53 13.33 7.39
C LYS A 54 2.39 11.89 7.86
N ILE A 55 2.80 10.93 7.04
CA ILE A 55 2.69 9.51 7.37
C ILE A 55 4.04 8.93 7.75
N THR A 56 4.10 8.26 8.89
CA THR A 56 5.30 7.57 9.34
C THR A 56 5.49 6.24 8.59
N PRO A 57 6.74 5.79 8.37
CA PRO A 57 7.01 4.51 7.70
C PRO A 57 6.30 3.31 8.33
N SER A 58 6.19 3.29 9.67
CA SER A 58 5.54 2.22 10.43
C SER A 58 4.06 2.03 10.14
N ARG A 59 3.42 3.03 9.51
CA ARG A 59 1.99 3.00 9.17
C ARG A 59 1.74 2.61 7.72
N LEU A 60 2.77 2.48 6.89
CA LEU A 60 2.63 2.21 5.48
C LEU A 60 2.79 0.73 5.17
N LEU A 61 1.92 0.22 4.31
CA LEU A 61 2.01 -1.12 3.73
C LEU A 61 1.96 -1.00 2.20
N PRO A 62 2.71 -1.78 1.42
CA PRO A 62 2.59 -1.75 -0.04
C PRO A 62 1.18 -2.17 -0.48
N TYR A 63 0.61 -1.46 -1.45
CA TYR A 63 -0.62 -1.90 -2.12
C TYR A 63 -0.26 -2.72 -3.35
N ILE A 64 -0.48 -4.03 -3.26
CA ILE A 64 -0.17 -4.96 -4.35
C ILE A 64 -1.37 -5.01 -5.30
N THR A 65 -1.23 -4.39 -6.47
CA THR A 65 -2.23 -4.44 -7.53
C THR A 65 -2.24 -5.80 -8.23
N ARG A 66 -3.31 -6.10 -8.98
CA ARG A 66 -3.40 -7.31 -9.80
C ARG A 66 -2.32 -7.38 -10.88
N ASP A 67 -1.95 -6.22 -11.44
CA ASP A 67 -0.88 -6.11 -12.43
C ASP A 67 0.53 -6.05 -11.83
N HIS A 68 0.65 -6.01 -10.49
CA HIS A 68 1.93 -5.93 -9.82
C HIS A 68 2.78 -7.17 -10.13
N ILE A 69 4.08 -6.96 -10.33
CA ILE A 69 5.04 -8.01 -10.70
C ILE A 69 4.97 -9.21 -9.75
N PHE A 70 4.79 -8.95 -8.45
CA PHE A 70 4.58 -10.00 -7.46
C PHE A 70 3.40 -10.93 -7.81
N MET A 71 2.25 -10.38 -8.21
CA MET A 71 1.08 -11.18 -8.58
C MET A 71 1.30 -11.91 -9.91
N LYS A 72 1.91 -11.27 -10.91
CA LYS A 72 2.21 -11.90 -12.20
C LYS A 72 3.16 -13.08 -12.08
N LYS A 73 4.24 -12.94 -11.29
CA LYS A 73 5.20 -14.01 -11.02
C LYS A 73 4.56 -15.22 -10.34
N ASN A 74 3.70 -14.98 -9.34
CA ASN A 74 2.99 -16.06 -8.66
C ASN A 74 1.94 -16.74 -9.56
N ALA A 75 1.40 -16.04 -10.56
CA ALA A 75 0.50 -16.62 -11.55
C ALA A 75 1.24 -17.46 -12.60
N GLN A 76 2.45 -17.07 -12.98
CA GLN A 76 3.27 -17.77 -13.98
C GLN A 76 3.90 -19.07 -13.46
N GLY A 77 4.18 -19.18 -12.15
CA GLY A 77 4.65 -20.43 -11.54
C GLY A 77 3.70 -21.63 -11.62
N TYR A 78 2.50 -21.46 -12.18
CA TYR A 78 1.55 -22.55 -12.46
C TYR A 78 1.65 -23.11 -13.89
N TYR A 79 2.40 -22.47 -14.80
CA TYR A 79 2.45 -22.85 -16.23
C TYR A 79 3.80 -23.41 -16.71
N ASP A 80 4.85 -23.41 -15.87
CA ASP A 80 6.20 -23.89 -16.25
C ASP A 80 6.43 -25.41 -16.02
N ASP A 81 5.49 -26.13 -15.39
CA ASP A 81 5.61 -27.58 -15.09
C ASP A 81 5.09 -28.51 -16.21
N SER A 82 4.90 -28.01 -17.44
CA SER A 82 4.24 -28.78 -18.52
C SER A 82 4.95 -28.80 -19.88
N ASN A 83 6.25 -28.50 -19.93
CA ASN A 83 7.07 -28.66 -21.14
C ASN A 83 8.42 -29.31 -20.83
N ASP A 84 8.38 -30.56 -20.40
CA ASP A 84 9.49 -31.51 -20.52
C ASP A 84 8.89 -32.87 -20.95
N GLU A 85 8.54 -32.96 -22.23
CA GLU A 85 8.49 -34.22 -23.01
C GLU A 85 9.49 -34.13 -24.17
#